data_AF-A0A965VJ14-F1
#
_entry.id   AF-A0A965VJ14-F1
#
_cell.length_a   1.000
_cell.length_b   1.000
_cell.length_c   1.000
_cell.angle_alpha   90.00
_cell.angle_beta   90.00
_cell.angle_gamma   90.00
#
_symmetry.space_group_name_H-M   'P 1'
#
loop_
_entity.id
_entity.type
_entity.pdbx_description
1 polymer ?
#
loop_
_entity_poly.entity_id
_entity_poly.type
_entity_poly.pdbx_seq_one_letter_code
_entity_poly.pdbx_strand_id
1 'polypeptide(L)'
;LVLNLDKEGSIKWQSLVDKEQFSQDDEGYFSSYSTVLSGGNILYFYSTVGSDKIRGQLVAVDAATGKLDLEPLHSYKNETSEWVPRSAMQISANELLIPCIKKKQFYLTKLIF
;
A
#
# COMPACT_ATOMS: atom_id res chain seq x y z
N LEU A 1 11.75 3.59 0.59
CA LEU A 1 12.36 4.94 0.47
C LEU A 1 11.72 5.65 -0.71
N VAL A 2 11.27 6.88 -0.53
CA VAL A 2 10.75 7.75 -1.59
C VAL A 2 11.67 8.95 -1.68
N LEU A 3 12.11 9.27 -2.90
CA LEU A 3 13.02 10.39 -3.18
C LEU A 3 12.37 11.35 -4.16
N ASN A 4 12.46 12.65 -3.88
CA ASN A 4 12.16 13.70 -4.83
C ASN A 4 13.47 14.40 -5.20
N LEU A 5 13.80 14.39 -6.49
CA LEU A 5 15.00 14.97 -7.03
C LEU A 5 14.64 16.21 -7.86
N ASP A 6 15.49 17.24 -7.79
CA ASP A 6 15.43 18.33 -8.76
C ASP A 6 16.08 17.95 -10.10
N LYS A 7 16.12 18.90 -11.04
CA LYS A 7 16.67 18.69 -12.38
C LYS A 7 18.20 18.53 -12.38
N GLU A 8 18.86 18.97 -11.31
CA GLU A 8 20.30 18.80 -11.07
C GLU A 8 20.64 17.48 -10.35
N GLY A 9 19.63 16.73 -9.90
CA GLY A 9 19.80 15.50 -9.15
C GLY A 9 19.97 15.70 -7.63
N SER A 10 19.77 16.91 -7.13
CA SER A 10 19.78 17.17 -5.68
C SER A 10 18.46 16.70 -5.05
N ILE A 11 18.55 16.16 -3.84
CA ILE A 11 17.37 15.70 -3.08
C ILE A 11 16.60 16.93 -2.57
N LYS A 12 15.37 17.12 -3.06
CA LYS A 12 14.43 18.11 -2.50
C LYS A 12 13.86 17.65 -1.17
N TRP A 13 13.46 16.39 -1.11
CA TRP A 13 13.02 15.73 0.12
C TRP A 13 13.16 14.22 -0.03
N GLN A 14 13.19 13.53 1.11
CA GLN A 14 13.16 12.08 1.19
C GLN A 14 12.25 11.63 2.32
N SER A 15 11.55 10.52 2.11
CA SER A 15 10.64 9.95 3.10
C SER A 15 10.80 8.45 3.19
N LEU A 16 10.77 7.94 4.41
CA LEU A 16 10.82 6.51 4.68
C LEU A 16 9.40 6.02 4.99
N VAL A 17 8.79 5.33 4.02
CA VAL A 17 7.59 4.52 4.27
C VAL A 17 8.05 3.25 4.97
N ASP A 18 7.78 3.16 6.26
CA ASP A 18 8.14 1.98 7.05
C ASP A 18 7.10 0.88 6.87
N LYS A 19 7.57 -0.32 6.55
CA LYS A 19 6.76 -1.50 6.31
C LYS A 19 7.44 -2.69 6.97
N GLU A 20 6.76 -3.24 7.97
CA GLU A 20 7.08 -4.57 8.47
C GLU A 20 6.58 -5.62 7.45
N GLN A 21 7.42 -6.62 7.17
CA GLN A 21 7.07 -7.71 6.26
C GLN A 21 7.47 -9.06 6.85
N PHE A 22 6.60 -10.05 6.63
CA PHE A 22 6.87 -11.45 6.93
C PHE A 22 6.45 -12.29 5.71
N SER A 23 7.41 -13.02 5.15
CA SER A 23 7.25 -13.83 3.95
C SER A 23 7.99 -15.15 4.18
N GLN A 24 7.35 -16.26 3.83
CA GLN A 24 7.93 -17.60 3.92
C GLN A 24 7.60 -18.36 2.64
N ASP A 25 8.62 -18.69 1.86
CA ASP A 25 8.54 -19.50 0.64
C ASP A 25 7.50 -19.03 -0.41
N ASP A 26 7.14 -17.73 -0.43
CA ASP A 26 6.15 -17.14 -1.34
C ASP A 26 6.74 -16.09 -2.31
N GLU A 27 8.07 -15.94 -2.36
CA GLU A 27 8.77 -14.91 -3.16
C GLU A 27 8.26 -13.48 -2.90
N GLY A 28 7.71 -13.22 -1.70
CA GLY A 28 7.12 -11.93 -1.34
C GLY A 28 5.79 -11.64 -2.04
N TYR A 29 5.10 -12.65 -2.58
CA TYR A 29 3.81 -12.51 -3.25
C TYR A 29 2.79 -11.75 -2.40
N PHE A 30 2.66 -12.10 -1.12
CA PHE A 30 1.75 -11.45 -0.18
C PHE A 30 2.38 -10.26 0.56
N SER A 31 3.71 -10.17 0.59
CA SER A 31 4.49 -9.12 1.27
C SER A 31 4.85 -7.93 0.38
N SER A 32 4.33 -7.90 -0.85
CA SER A 32 4.54 -6.82 -1.82
C SER A 32 3.80 -5.52 -1.46
N TYR A 33 3.94 -4.50 -2.32
CA TYR A 33 3.19 -3.25 -2.25
C TYR A 33 2.69 -2.85 -3.64
N SER A 34 1.69 -1.97 -3.70
CA SER A 34 1.28 -1.25 -4.90
C SER A 34 1.40 0.25 -4.70
N THR A 35 1.71 0.96 -5.79
CA THR A 35 1.81 2.42 -5.80
C THR A 35 0.70 3.01 -6.68
N VAL A 36 0.04 4.06 -6.19
CA VAL A 36 -1.00 4.80 -6.90
C VAL A 36 -0.75 6.30 -6.78
N LEU A 37 -1.07 7.07 -7.82
CA LEU A 37 -1.02 8.53 -7.77
C LEU A 37 -2.44 9.08 -7.68
N SER A 38 -2.71 9.91 -6.67
CA SER A 38 -4.02 10.54 -6.51
C SER A 38 -3.96 11.81 -5.66
N GLY A 39 -4.64 12.87 -6.09
CA GLY A 39 -4.81 14.09 -5.31
C GLY A 39 -3.51 14.77 -4.88
N GLY A 40 -2.42 14.65 -5.66
CA GLY A 40 -1.10 15.17 -5.28
C GLY A 40 -0.33 14.29 -4.29
N ASN A 41 -0.86 13.12 -3.96
CA ASN A 41 -0.22 12.12 -3.10
C ASN A 41 0.27 10.93 -3.91
N ILE A 42 1.35 10.33 -3.41
CA ILE A 42 1.81 8.99 -3.78
C ILE A 42 1.27 8.04 -2.71
N LEU A 43 0.32 7.20 -3.08
CA LEU A 43 -0.30 6.23 -2.20
C LEU A 43 0.40 4.88 -2.31
N TYR A 44 0.71 4.28 -1.18
CA TYR A 44 1.25 2.93 -1.08
C TYR A 44 0.24 2.05 -0.37
N PHE A 45 -0.19 0.97 -1.02
CA PHE A 45 -0.98 -0.06 -0.38
C PHE A 45 -0.12 -1.31 -0.17
N TYR A 46 -0.14 -1.87 1.04
CA TYR A 46 0.59 -3.08 1.39
C TYR A 46 -0.08 -3.83 2.53
N SER A 47 0.33 -5.09 2.71
CA SER A 47 -0.06 -5.89 3.87
C SER A 47 0.81 -5.56 5.09
N THR A 48 0.23 -5.54 6.28
CA THR A 48 0.93 -5.47 7.57
C THR A 48 0.48 -6.63 8.47
N VAL A 49 1.39 -7.11 9.32
CA VAL A 49 1.14 -8.19 10.27
C VAL A 49 0.93 -7.55 11.64
N GLY A 50 -0.33 -7.48 12.09
CA GLY A 50 -0.63 -7.15 13.49
C GLY A 50 -0.44 -8.35 14.40
N SER A 51 -0.77 -8.21 15.69
CA SER A 51 -0.59 -9.25 16.73
C SER A 51 -1.08 -10.64 16.34
N ASP A 52 -2.17 -10.75 15.55
CA ASP A 52 -2.72 -12.05 15.09
C ASP A 52 -3.33 -12.00 13.66
N LYS A 53 -3.21 -10.88 12.93
CA LYS A 53 -4.01 -10.64 11.72
C LYS A 53 -3.23 -9.91 10.63
N ILE A 54 -3.31 -10.42 9.40
CA ILE A 54 -2.88 -9.70 8.18
C ILE A 54 -3.92 -8.64 7.85
N ARG A 55 -3.49 -7.38 7.73
CA ARG A 55 -4.33 -6.23 7.40
C ARG A 55 -3.77 -5.49 6.20
N GLY A 56 -4.65 -4.83 5.44
CA GLY A 56 -4.23 -3.87 4.43
C GLY A 56 -3.94 -2.52 5.08
N GLN A 57 -2.85 -1.88 4.67
CA GLN A 57 -2.44 -0.54 5.07
C GLN A 57 -2.39 0.32 3.82
N LEU A 58 -2.92 1.55 3.91
CA LEU A 58 -2.73 2.59 2.91
C LEU A 58 -1.87 3.70 3.54
N VAL A 59 -0.86 4.16 2.83
CA VAL A 59 0.02 5.25 3.26
C VAL A 59 0.07 6.29 2.16
N ALA A 60 -0.20 7.54 2.50
CA ALA A 60 -0.02 8.66 1.59
C ALA A 60 1.32 9.34 1.85
N VAL A 61 2.00 9.69 0.76
CA VAL A 61 3.15 10.59 0.76
C VAL A 61 2.74 11.82 -0.05
N ASP A 62 2.71 12.99 0.58
CA ASP A 62 2.49 14.24 -0.13
C ASP A 62 3.64 14.47 -1.14
N ALA A 63 3.33 14.55 -2.43
CA ALA A 63 4.35 14.60 -3.47
C ALA A 63 5.14 15.93 -3.50
N ALA A 64 4.64 16.99 -2.87
CA ALA A 64 5.30 18.29 -2.82
C ALA A 64 6.27 18.38 -1.63
N THR A 65 5.89 17.84 -0.48
CA THR A 65 6.57 18.02 0.81
C THR A 65 7.24 16.75 1.33
N GLY A 66 6.84 15.57 0.84
CA GLY A 66 7.26 14.29 1.39
C GLY A 66 6.58 13.91 2.71
N LYS A 67 5.62 14.71 3.19
CA LYS A 67 4.91 14.41 4.44
C LYS A 67 4.19 13.07 4.34
N LEU A 68 4.41 12.20 5.32
CA LEU A 68 3.72 10.92 5.45
C LEU A 68 2.40 11.11 6.17
N ASP A 69 1.36 10.47 5.64
CA ASP A 69 0.08 10.30 6.31
C ASP A 69 -0.31 8.82 6.31
N LEU A 70 -0.55 8.30 7.50
CA LEU A 70 -0.80 6.88 7.76
C LEU A 70 -2.28 6.71 8.06
N GLU A 71 -3.06 6.38 7.04
CA GLU A 71 -4.50 6.13 7.18
C GLU A 71 -4.73 4.62 7.32
N PRO A 72 -5.00 4.09 8.53
CA PRO A 72 -5.38 2.70 8.67
C PRO A 72 -6.71 2.48 7.94
N LEU A 73 -6.82 1.41 7.14
CA LEU A 73 -8.08 1.11 6.46
C LEU A 73 -9.19 0.83 7.49
N HIS A 74 -10.07 1.82 7.68
CA HIS A 74 -11.12 1.82 8.70
C HIS A 74 -12.08 0.62 8.60
N SER A 75 -12.24 0.08 7.40
CA SER A 75 -13.24 -0.93 7.05
C SER A 75 -12.88 -2.38 7.45
N TYR A 76 -11.63 -2.67 7.83
CA TYR A 76 -11.13 -4.05 7.95
C TYR A 76 -10.71 -4.47 9.36
N LYS A 77 -11.18 -3.78 10.41
CA LYS A 77 -10.72 -4.02 11.81
C LYS A 77 -10.79 -5.47 12.27
N ASN A 78 -11.73 -6.26 11.72
CA ASN A 78 -11.99 -7.63 12.20
C ASN A 78 -11.67 -8.76 11.22
N GLU A 79 -11.32 -8.48 9.96
CA GLU A 79 -11.15 -9.52 8.94
C GLU A 79 -9.69 -9.66 8.50
N THR A 80 -9.26 -10.91 8.32
CA THR A 80 -7.96 -11.25 7.73
C THR A 80 -8.16 -11.49 6.25
N SER A 81 -7.27 -10.96 5.44
CA SER A 81 -7.20 -11.27 4.01
C SER A 81 -5.75 -11.27 3.58
N GLU A 82 -5.38 -12.27 2.80
CA GLU A 82 -4.08 -12.34 2.16
C GLU A 82 -4.16 -11.46 0.92
N TRP A 83 -3.69 -10.23 1.07
CA TRP A 83 -3.66 -9.26 -0.01
C TRP A 83 -2.56 -9.63 -1.01
N VAL A 84 -2.78 -9.34 -2.29
CA VAL A 84 -1.76 -9.44 -3.34
C VAL A 84 -1.48 -8.05 -3.92
N PRO A 85 -0.78 -7.16 -3.18
CA PRO A 85 -0.59 -5.77 -3.60
C PRO A 85 0.07 -5.63 -4.97
N ARG A 86 1.09 -6.44 -5.29
CA ARG A 86 1.77 -6.40 -6.61
C ARG A 86 0.84 -6.58 -7.81
N SER A 87 -0.35 -7.15 -7.60
CA SER A 87 -1.35 -7.41 -8.64
C SER A 87 -2.51 -6.42 -8.58
N ALA A 88 -2.40 -5.37 -7.76
CA ALA A 88 -3.40 -4.32 -7.69
C ALA A 88 -3.35 -3.41 -8.93
N MET A 89 -4.50 -2.89 -9.32
CA MET A 89 -4.66 -2.05 -10.51
C MET A 89 -5.52 -0.83 -10.19
N GLN A 90 -5.00 0.36 -10.46
CA GLN A 90 -5.79 1.60 -10.38
C GLN A 90 -6.86 1.58 -11.48
N ILE A 91 -8.13 1.66 -11.09
CA ILE A 91 -9.27 1.60 -12.03
C ILE A 91 -9.94 2.95 -12.23
N SER A 92 -9.65 3.92 -11.36
CA SER A 92 -10.05 5.32 -11.52
C SER A 92 -9.12 6.25 -10.72
N ALA A 93 -9.38 7.56 -10.76
CA ALA A 93 -8.56 8.55 -10.05
C ALA A 93 -8.51 8.32 -8.53
N ASN A 94 -9.51 7.66 -7.96
CA ASN A 94 -9.68 7.45 -6.53
C ASN A 94 -10.01 5.99 -6.15
N GLU A 95 -9.82 5.05 -7.06
CA GLU A 95 -10.13 3.63 -6.83
C GLU A 95 -8.99 2.70 -7.25
N LEU A 96 -8.73 1.71 -6.40
CA LEU A 96 -7.75 0.65 -6.60
C LEU A 96 -8.44 -0.71 -6.46
N LEU A 97 -8.27 -1.58 -7.45
CA LEU A 97 -8.72 -2.96 -7.41
C LEU A 97 -7.58 -3.85 -6.91
N ILE A 98 -7.82 -4.63 -5.87
CA ILE A 98 -6.78 -5.39 -5.16
C ILE A 98 -7.24 -6.85 -5.05
N PRO A 99 -6.51 -7.80 -5.65
CA PRO A 99 -6.76 -9.22 -5.43
C PRO A 99 -6.47 -9.61 -3.99
N CYS A 100 -7.32 -10.44 -3.41
CA CYS A 100 -7.06 -11.03 -2.10
C CYS A 100 -7.62 -12.45 -1.98
N ILE A 101 -7.01 -13.23 -1.09
CA ILE A 101 -7.50 -14.54 -0.70
C ILE A 101 -8.09 -14.42 0.70
N LYS A 102 -9.33 -14.88 0.86
CA LYS A 102 -10.04 -14.90 2.13
C LYS A 102 -10.78 -16.22 2.26
N LYS A 103 -10.55 -16.95 3.37
CA LYS A 103 -11.17 -18.27 3.61
C LYS A 103 -11.02 -19.24 2.41
N LYS A 104 -9.82 -19.28 1.80
CA LYS A 104 -9.51 -20.10 0.61
C LYS A 104 -10.30 -19.74 -0.66
N GLN A 105 -10.91 -18.56 -0.72
CA GLN A 105 -11.61 -18.04 -1.90
C GLN A 105 -10.91 -16.78 -2.40
N PHE A 106 -10.90 -16.63 -3.72
CA PHE A 106 -10.34 -15.48 -4.41
C PHE A 106 -11.39 -14.36 -4.51
N TYR A 107 -10.98 -13.13 -4.20
CA TYR A 107 -11.80 -11.94 -4.32
C TYR A 107 -11.03 -10.80 -5.00
N LEU A 108 -11.78 -9.93 -5.66
CA LEU A 108 -11.31 -8.63 -6.12
C LEU A 108 -11.92 -7.56 -5.21
N THR A 109 -11.08 -6.96 -4.38
CA THR A 109 -11.49 -5.92 -3.46
C THR A 109 -11.33 -4.56 -4.11
N LYS A 110 -12.38 -3.74 -4.07
CA LYS A 110 -12.28 -2.34 -4.47
C LYS A 110 -12.00 -1.47 -3.25
N LEU A 111 -10.87 -0.77 -3.27
CA LEU A 111 -10.51 0.26 -2.30
C LEU A 111 -10.82 1.64 -2.91
N ILE A 112 -11.46 2.50 -2.12
CA ILE A 112 -11.77 3.89 -2.46
C ILE A 112 -11.02 4.76 -1.45
N PHE A 113 -10.29 5.78 -1.94
CA PHE A 113 -9.47 6.68 -1.13
C PHE A 113 -9.69 8.15 -1.53
#